data_AF-A0A1G1F0U7-F1
#
_entry.id   AF-A0A1G1F0U7-F1
#
_cell.length_a   1.000
_cell.length_b   1.000
_cell.length_c   1.000
_cell.angle_alpha   90.00
_cell.angle_beta   90.00
_cell.angle_gamma   90.00
#
_symmetry.space_group_name_H-M   'P 1'
#
loop_
_entity.id
_entity.type
_entity.pdbx_description
1 polymer ?
#
loop_
_entity_poly.entity_id
_entity_poly.type
_entity_poly.pdbx_seq_one_letter_code
_entity_poly.pdbx_strand_id
1 'polypeptide(L)'
;MSFITSLVLIAKEPRFHHLIIHQTLHSYAVANFIIIVIFAIGVNRALVTGDILRATNSIDLWVGGLFGASALYLIWRLLAKPLWHYIARYYNKTFSFVLLIIVIVVTLWINKHASFGFGNLIINKSEFCKQLYEIKRKSDEIPPSVDAECFIGKCMESNPKK
;
A
#
# COMPACT_ATOMS: atom_id res chain seq x y z
N MET A 1 -12.35 -3.49 0.34
CA MET A 1 -13.20 -3.48 -0.87
C MET A 1 -14.30 -4.52 -0.82
N SER A 2 -14.00 -5.82 -0.87
CA SER A 2 -15.00 -6.91 -0.95
C SER A 2 -15.98 -6.94 0.21
N PHE A 3 -15.50 -6.78 1.44
CA PHE A 3 -16.37 -6.72 2.63
C PHE A 3 -17.38 -5.56 2.56
N ILE A 4 -16.93 -4.38 2.11
CA ILE A 4 -17.78 -3.20 1.96
C ILE A 4 -18.83 -3.44 0.88
N THR A 5 -18.42 -4.00 -0.27
CA THR A 5 -19.37 -4.29 -1.36
C THR A 5 -20.40 -5.34 -0.96
N SER A 6 -19.96 -6.41 -0.27
CA SER A 6 -20.87 -7.43 0.26
C SER A 6 -21.85 -6.86 1.28
N LEU A 7 -21.42 -5.97 2.19
CA LEU A 7 -22.31 -5.31 3.16
C LEU A 7 -23.38 -4.46 2.46
N VAL A 8 -22.99 -3.71 1.43
CA VAL A 8 -23.93 -2.87 0.67
C VAL A 8 -24.94 -3.71 -0.11
N LEU A 9 -24.51 -4.85 -0.65
CA LEU A 9 -25.38 -5.78 -1.39
C LEU A 9 -26.33 -6.57 -0.47
N ILE A 10 -25.87 -6.96 0.73
CA ILE A 10 -26.70 -7.65 1.75
C ILE A 10 -27.92 -6.80 2.14
N ALA A 11 -27.79 -5.47 2.15
CA ALA A 11 -28.90 -4.56 2.44
C ALA A 11 -30.03 -4.61 1.39
N LYS A 12 -29.76 -5.13 0.18
CA LYS A 12 -30.73 -5.24 -0.90
C LYS A 12 -31.15 -6.68 -1.18
N GLU A 13 -30.23 -7.62 -1.16
CA GLU A 13 -30.50 -9.05 -1.19
C GLU A 13 -29.69 -9.76 -0.10
N PRO A 14 -30.33 -10.37 0.92
CA PRO A 14 -29.62 -11.04 2.00
C PRO A 14 -29.09 -12.39 1.53
N ARG A 15 -28.04 -12.38 0.70
CA ARG A 15 -27.32 -13.56 0.21
C ARG A 15 -25.82 -13.41 0.42
N PHE A 16 -25.16 -14.51 0.71
CA PHE A 16 -23.71 -14.50 0.91
C PHE A 16 -22.98 -14.50 -0.44
N HIS A 17 -22.40 -13.35 -0.81
CA HIS A 17 -21.75 -13.12 -2.11
C HIS A 17 -20.31 -13.68 -2.18
N HIS A 18 -20.14 -14.98 -1.91
CA HIS A 18 -18.84 -15.67 -1.87
C HIS A 18 -17.99 -15.49 -3.14
N LEU A 19 -18.61 -15.38 -4.31
CA LEU A 19 -17.93 -15.15 -5.60
C LEU A 19 -17.14 -13.83 -5.62
N ILE A 20 -17.64 -12.75 -4.97
CA ILE A 20 -16.95 -11.46 -4.90
C ILE A 20 -15.73 -11.55 -3.99
N ILE A 21 -15.85 -12.31 -2.90
CA ILE A 21 -14.78 -12.53 -1.93
C ILE A 21 -13.65 -13.32 -2.61
N HIS A 22 -13.97 -14.41 -3.30
CA HIS A 22 -12.99 -15.22 -4.02
C HIS A 22 -12.31 -14.44 -5.15
N GLN A 23 -13.08 -13.67 -5.93
CA GLN A 23 -12.52 -12.80 -6.97
C GLN A 23 -11.53 -11.79 -6.39
N THR A 24 -11.81 -11.23 -5.23
CA THR A 24 -10.89 -10.25 -4.62
C THR A 24 -9.62 -10.91 -4.07
N LEU A 25 -9.72 -12.10 -3.47
CA LEU A 25 -8.57 -12.88 -3.02
C LEU A 25 -7.63 -13.22 -4.18
N HIS A 26 -8.19 -13.69 -5.30
CA HIS A 26 -7.42 -14.00 -6.50
C HIS A 26 -6.74 -12.75 -7.09
N SER A 27 -7.47 -11.63 -7.15
CA SER A 27 -6.91 -10.36 -7.60
C SER A 27 -5.82 -9.82 -6.68
N TYR A 28 -5.92 -10.07 -5.37
CA TYR A 28 -4.90 -9.68 -4.39
C TYR A 28 -3.59 -10.45 -4.58
N ALA A 29 -3.67 -11.76 -4.87
CA ALA A 29 -2.49 -12.58 -5.17
C ALA A 29 -1.73 -12.06 -6.40
N VAL A 30 -2.44 -11.70 -7.47
CA VAL A 30 -1.83 -11.14 -8.70
C VAL A 30 -1.28 -9.73 -8.45
N ALA A 31 -2.00 -8.89 -7.69
CA ALA A 31 -1.55 -7.54 -7.37
C ALA A 31 -0.30 -7.52 -6.47
N ASN A 32 -0.16 -8.50 -5.55
CA ASN A 32 0.96 -8.57 -4.63
C ASN A 32 2.32 -8.65 -5.33
N PHE A 33 2.43 -9.36 -6.45
CA PHE A 33 3.68 -9.41 -7.22
C PHE A 33 4.15 -8.01 -7.65
N ILE A 34 3.21 -7.18 -8.13
CA ILE A 34 3.52 -5.83 -8.58
C ILE A 34 3.76 -4.89 -7.40
N ILE A 35 3.04 -5.07 -6.30
CA ILE A 35 3.26 -4.32 -5.06
C ILE A 35 4.69 -4.54 -4.55
N ILE A 36 5.20 -5.78 -4.58
CA ILE A 36 6.59 -6.07 -4.18
C ILE A 36 7.60 -5.34 -5.07
N VAL A 37 7.39 -5.30 -6.38
CA VAL A 37 8.28 -4.59 -7.31
C VAL A 37 8.26 -3.08 -7.06
N ILE A 38 7.07 -2.49 -6.91
CA ILE A 38 6.92 -1.05 -6.60
C ILE A 38 7.52 -0.73 -5.23
N PHE A 39 7.36 -1.61 -4.24
CA PHE A 39 7.95 -1.47 -2.92
C PHE A 39 9.47 -1.50 -2.98
N ALA A 40 10.07 -2.43 -3.72
CA ALA A 40 11.52 -2.50 -3.92
C ALA A 40 12.08 -1.22 -4.56
N ILE A 41 11.37 -0.67 -5.56
CA ILE A 41 11.71 0.63 -6.17
C ILE A 41 11.65 1.75 -5.12
N GLY A 42 10.58 1.79 -4.31
CA GLY A 42 10.43 2.79 -3.25
C GLY A 42 11.53 2.72 -2.18
N VAL A 43 11.91 1.51 -1.75
CA VAL A 43 13.03 1.28 -0.83
C VAL A 43 14.34 1.76 -1.45
N ASN A 44 14.60 1.44 -2.72
CA ASN A 44 15.80 1.89 -3.41
C ASN A 44 15.90 3.43 -3.45
N ARG A 45 14.79 4.12 -3.73
CA ARG A 45 14.72 5.59 -3.70
C ARG A 45 14.92 6.16 -2.30
N ALA A 46 14.30 5.55 -1.29
CA ALA A 46 14.51 5.95 0.11
C ALA A 46 15.98 5.85 0.53
N LEU A 47 16.67 4.78 0.13
CA LEU A 47 18.05 4.53 0.52
C LEU A 47 19.06 5.44 -0.21
N VAL A 48 18.84 5.74 -1.49
CA VAL A 48 19.81 6.51 -2.29
C VAL A 48 19.54 8.01 -2.26
N THR A 49 18.28 8.43 -2.38
CA THR A 49 17.90 9.85 -2.44
C THR A 49 17.36 10.41 -1.13
N GLY A 50 17.13 9.57 -0.11
CA GLY A 50 16.48 9.98 1.14
C GLY A 50 14.99 10.31 0.99
N ASP A 51 14.43 10.17 -0.21
CA ASP A 51 13.06 10.47 -0.57
C ASP A 51 12.52 9.39 -1.51
N ILE A 52 11.33 8.85 -1.18
CA ILE A 52 10.65 7.78 -1.91
C ILE A 52 10.05 8.29 -3.23
N LEU A 53 9.71 9.59 -3.29
CA LEU A 53 9.08 10.21 -4.45
C LEU A 53 10.11 10.66 -5.49
N ARG A 54 11.35 10.90 -5.06
CA ARG A 54 12.43 11.33 -5.94
C ARG A 54 13.03 10.13 -6.66
N ALA A 55 12.99 10.14 -7.99
CA ALA A 55 13.64 9.11 -8.79
C ALA A 55 15.16 9.24 -8.70
N THR A 56 15.85 8.09 -8.65
CA THR A 56 17.31 8.04 -8.54
C THR A 56 17.99 8.37 -9.87
N ASN A 57 17.37 7.95 -10.98
CA ASN A 57 17.81 8.23 -12.34
C ASN A 57 16.63 8.14 -13.32
N SER A 58 16.85 8.45 -14.60
CA SER A 58 15.79 8.42 -15.62
C SER A 58 15.23 7.01 -15.85
N ILE A 59 16.05 5.97 -15.74
CA ILE A 59 15.62 4.57 -15.92
C ILE A 59 14.64 4.15 -14.81
N ASP A 60 14.97 4.48 -13.56
CA ASP A 60 14.11 4.27 -12.39
C ASP A 60 12.76 4.99 -12.53
N LEU A 61 12.74 6.21 -13.07
CA LEU A 61 11.50 6.92 -13.36
C LEU A 61 10.62 6.14 -14.36
N TRP A 62 11.21 5.69 -15.48
CA TRP A 62 10.49 4.93 -16.51
C TRP A 62 9.99 3.58 -16.00
N VAL A 63 10.84 2.84 -15.28
CA VAL A 63 10.49 1.54 -14.69
C VAL A 63 9.37 1.71 -13.66
N GLY A 64 9.51 2.67 -12.74
CA GLY A 64 8.47 2.98 -11.74
C GLY A 64 7.15 3.40 -12.40
N GLY A 65 7.21 4.22 -13.45
CA GLY A 65 6.03 4.63 -14.22
C GLY A 65 5.33 3.44 -14.90
N LEU A 66 6.10 2.55 -15.54
CA LEU A 66 5.58 1.36 -16.21
C LEU A 66 4.89 0.40 -15.22
N PHE A 67 5.53 0.12 -14.08
CA PHE A 67 4.94 -0.73 -13.05
C PHE A 67 3.73 -0.07 -12.38
N GLY A 68 3.76 1.25 -12.16
CA GLY A 68 2.60 2.00 -11.67
C GLY A 68 1.39 1.95 -12.63
N ALA A 69 1.62 2.15 -13.93
CA ALA A 69 0.59 2.02 -14.94
C ALA A 69 0.04 0.59 -15.04
N SER A 70 0.93 -0.41 -14.95
CA SER A 70 0.57 -1.83 -14.93
C SER A 70 -0.29 -2.18 -13.71
N ALA A 71 0.05 -1.65 -12.53
CA ALA A 71 -0.74 -1.81 -11.32
C ALA A 71 -2.15 -1.23 -11.48
N LEU A 72 -2.27 0.00 -12.00
CA LEU A 72 -3.56 0.64 -12.27
C LEU A 72 -4.40 -0.16 -13.26
N TYR A 73 -3.79 -0.64 -14.35
CA TYR A 73 -4.46 -1.48 -15.34
C TYR A 73 -5.01 -2.77 -14.72
N LEU A 74 -4.23 -3.44 -13.86
CA LEU A 74 -4.65 -4.67 -13.22
C LEU A 74 -5.73 -4.45 -12.16
N ILE A 75 -5.63 -3.38 -11.36
CA ILE A 75 -6.70 -2.97 -10.44
C ILE A 75 -8.01 -2.76 -11.22
N TRP A 76 -7.95 -2.05 -12.34
CA TRP A 76 -9.11 -1.83 -13.18
C TRP A 76 -9.69 -3.14 -13.74
N ARG A 77 -8.84 -3.99 -14.33
CA ARG A 77 -9.26 -5.21 -15.03
C ARG A 77 -9.75 -6.31 -14.08
N LEU A 78 -9.07 -6.50 -12.95
CA LEU A 78 -9.29 -7.63 -12.03
C LEU A 78 -10.22 -7.31 -10.86
N LEU A 79 -10.30 -6.05 -10.44
CA LEU A 79 -11.19 -5.61 -9.36
C LEU A 79 -12.32 -4.71 -9.86
N ALA A 80 -12.01 -3.55 -10.43
CA ALA A 80 -13.04 -2.52 -10.67
C ALA A 80 -14.09 -2.96 -11.71
N LYS A 81 -13.65 -3.50 -12.85
CA LYS A 81 -14.53 -3.96 -13.94
C LYS A 81 -15.47 -5.13 -13.54
N PRO A 82 -15.01 -6.20 -12.89
CA PRO A 82 -15.91 -7.26 -12.44
C PRO A 82 -16.84 -6.80 -11.31
N LEU A 83 -16.34 -5.99 -10.37
CA LEU A 83 -17.16 -5.44 -9.28
C LEU A 83 -18.27 -4.54 -9.83
N TRP A 84 -17.94 -3.69 -10.80
CA TRP A 84 -18.92 -2.91 -11.56
C TRP A 84 -20.02 -3.76 -12.16
N HIS A 85 -19.63 -4.77 -12.96
CA HIS A 85 -20.59 -5.62 -13.65
C HIS A 85 -21.49 -6.36 -12.67
N TYR A 86 -20.95 -6.73 -11.52
CA TYR A 86 -21.70 -7.37 -10.46
C TYR A 86 -22.75 -6.43 -9.84
N ILE A 87 -22.35 -5.22 -9.42
CA ILE A 87 -23.26 -4.23 -8.83
C ILE A 87 -24.32 -3.77 -9.84
N ALA A 88 -23.96 -3.67 -11.12
CA ALA A 88 -24.86 -3.28 -12.20
C ALA A 88 -25.95 -4.32 -12.52
N ARG A 89 -25.85 -5.55 -11.98
CA ARG A 89 -26.97 -6.51 -12.02
C ARG A 89 -28.08 -6.15 -11.04
N TYR A 90 -27.75 -5.42 -9.98
CA TYR A 90 -28.67 -5.08 -8.90
C TYR A 90 -29.12 -3.62 -8.94
N TYR A 91 -28.35 -2.71 -9.55
CA TYR A 91 -28.65 -1.28 -9.60
C TYR A 91 -28.49 -0.73 -11.03
N ASN A 92 -29.07 0.45 -11.29
CA ASN A 92 -28.85 1.16 -12.54
C ASN A 92 -27.37 1.52 -12.73
N LYS A 93 -26.87 1.46 -13.97
CA LYS A 93 -25.45 1.65 -14.32
C LYS A 93 -24.82 2.91 -13.69
N THR A 94 -25.54 4.03 -13.69
CA THR A 94 -25.06 5.28 -13.09
C THR A 94 -24.90 5.16 -11.58
N PHE A 95 -25.86 4.54 -10.89
CA PHE A 95 -25.79 4.32 -9.45
C PHE A 95 -24.69 3.33 -9.09
N SER A 96 -24.49 2.29 -9.92
CA SER A 96 -23.37 1.36 -9.76
C SER A 96 -21.99 2.04 -9.88
N PHE A 97 -21.86 3.07 -10.73
CA PHE A 97 -20.63 3.89 -10.82
C PHE A 97 -20.34 4.63 -9.54
N VAL A 98 -21.34 5.36 -9.07
CA VAL A 98 -21.22 6.18 -7.87
C VAL A 98 -20.89 5.28 -6.69
N LEU A 99 -21.56 4.14 -6.57
CA LEU A 99 -21.34 3.18 -5.50
C LEU A 99 -19.96 2.53 -5.55
N LEU A 100 -19.45 2.21 -6.75
CA LEU A 100 -18.07 1.73 -6.93
C LEU A 100 -17.05 2.77 -6.44
N ILE A 101 -17.22 4.04 -6.79
CA ILE A 101 -16.33 5.13 -6.34
C ILE A 101 -16.37 5.25 -4.82
N ILE A 102 -17.55 5.26 -4.22
CA ILE A 102 -17.70 5.34 -2.76
C ILE A 102 -16.97 4.17 -2.09
N VAL A 103 -17.15 2.95 -2.60
CA VAL A 103 -16.45 1.76 -2.09
C VAL A 103 -14.93 1.89 -2.21
N ILE A 104 -14.42 2.45 -3.31
CA ILE A 104 -12.98 2.72 -3.48
C ILE A 104 -12.50 3.71 -2.40
N VAL A 105 -13.16 4.87 -2.28
CA VAL A 105 -12.78 5.93 -1.35
C VAL A 105 -12.79 5.43 0.09
N VAL A 106 -13.87 4.77 0.50
CA VAL A 106 -13.98 4.21 1.86
C VAL A 106 -12.94 3.11 2.09
N THR A 107 -12.66 2.26 1.10
CA THR A 107 -11.60 1.24 1.22
C THR A 107 -10.23 1.90 1.41
N LEU A 108 -9.91 2.96 0.66
CA LEU A 108 -8.65 3.69 0.80
C LEU A 108 -8.54 4.36 2.17
N TRP A 109 -9.63 4.96 2.64
CA TRP A 109 -9.68 5.61 3.95
C TRP A 109 -9.48 4.62 5.10
N ILE A 110 -10.16 3.47 5.05
CA ILE A 110 -9.98 2.37 6.03
C ILE A 110 -8.57 1.82 5.95
N ASN A 111 -8.04 1.54 4.76
CA ASN A 111 -6.67 1.02 4.59
C ASN A 111 -5.63 1.98 5.17
N LYS A 112 -5.79 3.29 4.96
CA LYS A 112 -4.90 4.31 5.55
C LYS A 112 -4.86 4.23 7.08
N HIS A 113 -6.00 3.96 7.72
CA HIS A 113 -6.07 3.85 9.18
C HIS A 113 -5.65 2.46 9.71
N ALA A 114 -5.97 1.39 8.98
CA ALA A 114 -5.65 0.02 9.38
C ALA A 114 -4.18 -0.34 9.16
N SER A 115 -3.55 0.14 8.08
CA SER A 115 -2.15 -0.16 7.75
C SER A 115 -1.16 0.41 8.76
N PHE A 116 -1.49 1.54 9.43
CA PHE A 116 -0.65 2.12 10.49
C PHE A 116 -0.77 1.37 11.83
N GLY A 117 -1.91 0.72 12.10
CA GLY A 117 -2.10 -0.08 13.31
C GLY A 117 -1.24 -1.34 13.34
N PHE A 118 -1.06 -2.01 12.19
CA PHE A 118 -0.24 -3.21 12.08
C PHE A 118 1.26 -2.93 11.85
N GLY A 119 1.63 -1.77 11.29
CA GLY A 119 3.04 -1.41 11.08
C GLY A 119 3.85 -1.32 12.39
N ASN A 120 3.22 -0.87 13.48
CA ASN A 120 3.83 -0.84 14.81
C ASN A 120 4.00 -2.22 15.45
N LEU A 121 3.30 -3.24 14.95
CA LEU A 121 3.38 -4.63 15.43
C LEU A 121 4.40 -5.47 14.64
N ILE A 122 4.69 -5.09 13.39
CA ILE A 122 5.56 -5.87 12.48
C ILE A 122 6.99 -5.31 12.45
N ILE A 123 7.17 -4.00 12.63
CA ILE A 123 8.52 -3.39 12.62
C ILE A 123 9.04 -3.33 14.06
N ASN A 124 9.96 -4.24 14.41
CA ASN A 124 10.74 -4.12 15.64
C ASN A 124 11.57 -2.83 15.55
N LYS A 125 11.08 -1.75 16.18
CA LYS A 125 11.72 -0.42 16.16
C LYS A 125 13.20 -0.48 16.53
N SER A 126 13.58 -1.38 17.44
CA SER A 126 14.99 -1.54 17.85
C SER A 126 15.86 -2.08 16.71
N GLU A 127 15.33 -3.02 15.93
CA GLU A 127 16.03 -3.68 14.82
C GLU A 127 16.19 -2.72 13.64
N PHE A 128 15.13 -1.95 13.35
CA PHE A 128 15.14 -0.91 12.33
C PHE A 128 16.14 0.21 12.64
N CYS A 129 16.17 0.71 13.88
CA CYS A 129 17.11 1.76 14.28
C CYS A 129 18.58 1.29 14.25
N LYS A 130 18.84 0.01 14.57
CA LYS A 130 20.17 -0.59 14.43
C LYS A 130 20.61 -0.67 12.96
N GLN A 131 19.74 -1.18 12.08
CA GLN A 131 20.04 -1.25 10.65
C GLN A 131 20.24 0.14 10.03
N LEU A 132 19.45 1.12 10.45
CA LEU A 132 19.56 2.50 9.98
C LEU A 132 20.91 3.14 10.38
N TYR A 133 21.39 2.86 11.60
CA TYR A 133 22.70 3.29 12.06
C TYR A 133 23.83 2.67 11.23
N GLU A 134 23.78 1.36 10.97
CA GLU A 134 24.80 0.67 10.16
C GLU A 134 24.87 1.20 8.73
N ILE A 135 23.73 1.45 8.09
CA ILE A 135 23.67 2.00 6.73
C ILE A 135 24.28 3.40 6.69
N LYS A 136 23.89 4.28 7.63
CA LYS A 136 24.40 5.66 7.67
C LYS A 136 25.86 5.75 8.07
N ARG A 137 26.34 4.85 8.94
CA ARG A 137 27.76 4.74 9.31
C ARG A 137 28.63 4.23 8.17
N LYS A 138 28.11 3.31 7.34
CA LYS A 138 28.79 2.87 6.10
C LYS A 138 28.82 3.94 5.01
N SER A 139 27.89 4.89 5.05
CA SER A 139 27.79 5.98 4.08
C SER A 139 28.50 7.28 4.53
N ASP A 140 29.29 7.24 5.61
CA ASP A 140 29.96 8.40 6.24
C ASP A 140 29.03 9.58 6.59
N GLU A 141 27.72 9.36 6.64
CA GLU A 141 26.74 10.39 7.03
C GLU A 141 26.73 10.67 8.54
N ILE A 142 27.32 9.78 9.34
CA ILE A 142 27.40 9.89 10.80
C ILE A 142 28.87 10.04 11.19
N PRO A 143 29.26 11.11 11.91
CA PRO A 143 30.61 11.26 12.42
C PRO A 143 30.99 10.09 13.34
N PRO A 144 32.24 9.60 13.31
CA PRO A 144 32.69 8.49 14.14
C PRO A 144 32.61 8.77 15.66
N SER A 145 32.38 10.02 16.06
CA SER A 145 32.15 10.45 17.44
C SER A 145 30.73 10.21 17.95
N VAL A 146 29.79 9.80 17.09
CA VAL A 146 28.40 9.54 17.50
C VAL A 146 28.26 8.09 17.94
N ASP A 147 28.02 7.93 19.23
CA ASP A 147 27.84 6.62 19.84
C ASP A 147 26.55 5.94 19.34
N ALA A 148 26.64 4.63 19.13
CA ALA A 148 25.57 3.82 18.57
C ALA A 148 24.32 3.84 19.46
N GLU A 149 24.52 3.78 20.78
CA GLU A 149 23.42 3.78 21.75
C GLU A 149 22.67 5.13 21.78
N CYS A 150 23.39 6.25 21.64
CA CYS A 150 22.79 7.58 21.60
C CYS A 150 21.94 7.79 20.32
N PHE A 151 22.42 7.29 19.18
CA PHE A 151 21.67 7.35 17.93
C PHE A 151 20.41 6.46 17.95
N ILE A 152 20.55 5.23 18.45
CA ILE A 152 19.43 4.28 18.56
C ILE A 152 18.40 4.81 19.58
N GLY A 153 18.83 5.36 20.72
CA GLY A 153 17.96 5.98 21.71
C GLY A 153 17.12 7.13 21.13
N LYS A 154 17.76 8.06 20.41
CA LYS A 154 17.05 9.15 19.73
C LYS A 154 16.13 8.67 18.62
N CYS A 155 16.50 7.62 17.88
CA CYS A 155 15.67 7.00 16.86
C CYS A 155 14.42 6.32 17.46
N MET A 156 14.54 5.73 18.64
CA MET A 156 13.40 5.15 19.37
C MET A 156 12.49 6.22 19.99
N GLU A 157 13.06 7.32 20.50
CA GLU A 157 12.31 8.46 21.06
C GLU A 157 11.68 9.38 20.00
N SER A 158 12.23 9.43 18.78
CA SER A 158 11.63 10.17 17.66
C SER A 158 10.38 9.45 17.18
N ASN A 159 9.29 9.62 17.93
CA ASN A 159 7.95 9.35 17.44
C ASN A 159 7.74 10.26 16.21
N PRO A 160 7.31 9.76 15.04
CA PRO A 160 6.86 10.65 13.97
C PRO A 160 5.75 11.51 14.56
N LYS A 161 6.04 12.79 14.81
CA LYS A 161 5.05 13.74 15.33
C LYS A 161 3.94 13.83 14.28
N LYS A 162 2.76 13.36 14.69
CA LYS A 162 1.38 13.58 14.20
C LYS A 162 1.21 14.28 12.85
#